data_AF-A0AA41XGV8-F1
#
_entry.id   AF-A0AA41XGV8-F1
#
_cell.length_a   1.000
_cell.length_b   1.000
_cell.length_c   1.000
_cell.angle_alpha   90.00
_cell.angle_beta   90.00
_cell.angle_gamma   90.00
#
_symmetry.space_group_name_H-M   'P 1'
#
loop_
_entity.id
_entity.type
_entity.pdbx_description
1 polymer ?
#
loop_
_entity_poly.entity_id
_entity_poly.type
_entity_poly.pdbx_seq_one_letter_code
_entity_poly.pdbx_strand_id
1 'polypeptide(L)' 'MAAVTHGSYTAKFTDGPLEGKTIRTDFTEAGEPQARLSIPASSNAKHYLYRRSSGLEFADSDQPSAVDYRYVQSVVD' A
#
# COMPACT_ATOMS: atom_id res chain seq x y z
N MET A 1 -18.30 -2.81 17.66
CA MET A 1 -16.82 -2.70 17.62
C MET A 1 -16.51 -1.38 16.93
N ALA A 2 -16.01 -0.38 17.64
CA ALA A 2 -15.60 0.87 17.00
C ALA A 2 -14.31 0.59 16.24
N ALA A 3 -14.36 0.60 14.90
CA ALA A 3 -13.15 0.61 14.11
C ALA A 3 -12.36 1.85 14.53
N VAL A 4 -11.22 1.64 15.18
CA VAL A 4 -10.22 2.71 15.31
C VAL A 4 -9.83 3.06 13.89
N THR A 5 -10.39 4.14 13.36
CA THR A 5 -9.95 4.71 12.10
C THR A 5 -8.59 5.35 12.36
N HIS A 6 -7.55 4.52 12.28
CA HIS A 6 -6.23 5.04 12.02
C HIS A 6 -6.29 5.82 10.70
N GLY A 7 -5.44 6.83 10.53
CA GLY A 7 -5.46 7.66 9.33
C GLY A 7 -5.31 6.85 8.02
N SER A 8 -5.22 7.58 6.92
CA SER A 8 -4.84 6.98 5.64
C SER A 8 -3.47 7.51 5.23
N TYR A 9 -2.71 6.65 4.58
CA TYR A 9 -1.43 7.00 3.98
C TYR A 9 -1.48 6.82 2.47
N THR A 10 -0.46 7.37 1.81
CA THR A 10 -0.27 7.25 0.37
C THR A 10 0.69 6.11 0.08
N ALA A 11 0.21 5.03 -0.51
CA ALA A 11 1.06 3.97 -1.03
C ALA A 11 1.58 4.37 -2.41
N LYS A 12 2.90 4.50 -2.54
CA LYS A 12 3.60 4.88 -3.77
C LYS A 12 4.19 3.64 -4.41
N PHE A 13 3.82 3.32 -5.63
CA PHE A 13 4.35 2.17 -6.34
C PHE A 13 5.63 2.58 -7.08
N THR A 14 6.76 2.01 -6.67
CA THR A 14 8.08 2.37 -7.22
C THR A 14 8.56 1.42 -8.32
N ASP A 15 7.80 0.38 -8.62
CA ASP A 15 8.17 -0.65 -9.60
C ASP A 15 6.91 -1.36 -10.13
N GLY A 16 7.02 -2.08 -11.25
CA GLY A 16 6.02 -2.98 -11.77
C GLY A 16 4.93 -2.29 -12.59
N PRO A 17 3.77 -2.95 -12.81
CA PRO A 17 2.75 -2.46 -13.73
C PRO A 17 2.04 -1.18 -13.26
N LEU A 18 2.15 -0.83 -11.97
CA LEU A 18 1.60 0.41 -11.41
C LEU A 18 2.71 1.41 -11.02
N GLU A 19 3.95 1.23 -11.46
CA GLU A 19 5.04 2.16 -11.19
C GLU A 19 4.64 3.61 -11.47
N GLY A 20 5.01 4.52 -10.55
CA GLY A 20 4.70 5.94 -10.62
C GLY A 20 3.25 6.28 -10.23
N LYS A 21 2.38 5.28 -10.01
CA LYS A 21 1.05 5.50 -9.44
C LYS A 21 1.12 5.53 -7.92
N THR A 22 0.14 6.22 -7.34
CA THR A 22 -0.08 6.29 -5.91
C THR A 22 -1.53 5.96 -5.60
N ILE A 23 -1.77 5.22 -4.53
CA ILE A 23 -3.12 4.99 -4.03
C ILE A 23 -3.21 5.39 -2.57
N ARG A 24 -4.42 5.70 -2.13
CA ARG A 24 -4.71 5.95 -0.73
C ARG A 24 -5.14 4.64 -0.07
N THR A 25 -4.55 4.34 1.08
CA THR A 25 -4.84 3.13 1.85
C THR A 25 -4.86 3.47 3.33
N ASP A 26 -5.73 2.78 4.06
CA ASP A 26 -5.85 2.93 5.50
C ASP A 26 -4.76 2.13 6.22
N PHE A 27 -4.33 2.63 7.37
CA PHE A 27 -3.46 1.85 8.24
C PHE A 27 -4.18 0.61 8.77
N THR A 28 -3.38 -0.37 9.22
CA THR A 28 -3.87 -1.50 9.99
C THR A 28 -4.45 -1.05 11.34
N GLU A 29 -5.14 -1.94 12.05
CA GLU A 29 -5.67 -1.69 13.40
C GLU A 29 -4.58 -1.39 14.44
N ALA A 30 -3.31 -1.71 14.14
CA ALA A 30 -2.15 -1.36 14.96
C ALA A 30 -1.58 0.04 14.63
N GLY A 31 -2.10 0.72 13.59
CA GLY A 31 -1.57 2.00 13.10
C GLY A 31 -0.35 1.88 12.21
N GLU A 32 -0.01 0.67 11.80
CA GLU A 32 1.09 0.42 10.88
C GLU A 32 0.59 0.34 9.44
N PRO A 33 1.38 0.81 8.44
CA PRO A 33 1.04 0.64 7.04
C PRO A 33 1.05 -0.84 6.68
N GLN A 34 0.16 -1.23 5.75
CA GLN A 34 0.00 -2.64 5.38
C GLN A 34 1.31 -3.21 4.85
N ALA A 35 1.78 -4.33 5.41
CA ALA A 35 3.02 -4.97 4.94
C ALA A 35 2.96 -5.38 3.46
N ARG A 36 1.75 -5.66 2.96
CA ARG A 36 1.48 -6.08 1.58
C ARG A 36 0.18 -5.47 1.09
N LEU A 37 0.15 -5.04 -0.17
CA LEU A 37 -1.03 -4.57 -0.87
C LEU A 37 -1.35 -5.54 -2.02
N SER A 38 -2.64 -5.83 -2.17
CA SER A 38 -3.18 -6.62 -3.29
C SER A 38 -4.05 -5.71 -4.14
N ILE A 39 -3.57 -5.39 -5.34
CA ILE A 39 -4.28 -4.48 -6.25
C ILE A 39 -4.90 -5.29 -7.37
N PRO A 40 -6.23 -5.23 -7.57
CA PRO A 40 -6.87 -5.91 -8.67
C PRO A 40 -6.38 -5.32 -10.00
N ALA A 41 -5.93 -6.21 -10.90
CA ALA A 41 -5.57 -5.85 -12.25
C ALA A 41 -6.84 -5.62 -13.09
N SER A 42 -6.81 -4.64 -13.99
CA SER A 42 -7.96 -4.28 -14.83
C SER A 42 -8.37 -5.37 -15.85
N SER A 43 -7.59 -6.43 -16.03
CA SER A 43 -7.89 -7.53 -16.94
C SER A 43 -7.73 -8.88 -16.24
N ASN A 44 -8.84 -9.63 -16.15
CA ASN A 44 -8.98 -11.02 -15.69
C ASN A 44 -8.31 -11.41 -14.37
N ALA A 45 -9.10 -11.50 -13.28
CA ALA A 45 -8.84 -12.25 -12.04
C ALA A 45 -7.42 -12.18 -11.43
N LYS A 46 -6.63 -11.20 -11.85
CA LYS A 46 -5.22 -11.06 -11.49
C LYS A 46 -5.10 -10.02 -10.41
N HIS A 47 -4.26 -10.30 -9.44
CA HIS A 47 -3.92 -9.38 -8.38
C HIS A 47 -2.43 -9.11 -8.42
N TYR A 48 -2.07 -7.84 -8.53
CA TYR A 48 -0.71 -7.40 -8.37
C TYR A 48 -0.40 -7.28 -6.90
N LEU A 49 0.56 -8.09 -6.45
CA LEU A 49 1.02 -8.08 -5.08
C LEU A 49 2.22 -7.17 -4.96
N TYR A 50 2.07 -6.18 -4.10
CA TYR A 50 3.10 -5.23 -3.74
C TYR A 50 3.49 -5.41 -2.29
N ARG A 51 4.77 -5.30 -1.97
CA ARG A 51 5.26 -5.34 -0.60
C ARG A 51 5.77 -3.96 -0.22
N ARG A 52 5.51 -3.57 1.02
CA ARG A 52 6.10 -2.38 1.63
C ARG A 52 7.61 -2.41 1.50
N SER A 53 8.16 -1.32 0.99
CA SER A 53 9.59 -1.05 0.88
C SER A 53 10.09 -0.28 2.11
N SER A 54 11.39 0.01 2.14
CA SER A 54 12.01 0.82 3.20
C SER A 54 11.76 2.32 3.06
N GLY A 55 11.22 2.80 1.93
CA GLY A 55 10.88 4.20 1.74
C GLY A 55 9.64 4.59 2.54
N LEU A 56 9.85 5.40 3.57
CA LEU A 56 8.80 5.94 4.42
C LEU A 56 8.96 7.44 4.50
N GLU A 57 7.90 8.16 4.16
CA GLU A 57 7.84 9.60 4.31
C GLU A 57 6.90 9.90 5.48
N PHE A 58 7.38 10.73 6.40
CA PHE A 58 6.62 11.21 7.54
C PHE A 58 6.33 12.68 7.30
N ALA A 59 5.08 13.08 7.51
CA ALA A 59 4.70 14.49 7.44
C ALA A 59 4.88 15.13 8.83
N ASP A 60 3.80 15.21 9.60
CA ASP A 60 3.76 15.90 10.91
C ASP A 60 3.40 14.93 12.06
N SER A 61 3.25 13.64 11.75
CA SER A 61 2.82 12.60 12.69
C SER A 61 3.88 11.52 12.83
N ASP A 62 3.84 10.78 13.95
CA ASP A 62 4.62 9.57 14.18
C ASP A 62 4.27 8.43 13.19
N GLN A 63 3.12 8.56 12.49
CA GLN A 63 2.69 7.65 11.43
C GLN A 63 3.17 8.13 10.05
N PRO A 64 3.64 7.22 9.18
CA PRO A 64 4.15 7.58 7.86
C PRO A 64 3.02 8.04 6.93
N SER A 65 3.13 9.24 6.38
CA SER A 65 2.14 9.82 5.45
C SER A 65 2.22 9.21 4.06
N ALA A 66 3.41 8.79 3.63
CA ALA A 66 3.59 8.04 2.39
C ALA A 66 4.57 6.88 2.58
N VAL A 67 4.32 5.81 1.84
CA VAL A 67 5.06 4.56 1.97
C VAL A 67 5.32 4.02 0.57
N ASP A 68 6.56 3.68 0.29
CA ASP A 68 6.96 3.07 -0.97
C ASP A 68 6.62 1.59 -0.97
N TYR A 69 6.14 1.11 -2.11
CA TYR A 69 5.79 -0.28 -2.36
C TYR A 69 6.47 -0.77 -3.62
N ARG A 70 7.09 -1.94 -3.52
CA ARG A 70 7.73 -2.63 -4.65
C ARG A 70 6.86 -3.77 -5.11
N TYR A 71 6.79 -3.95 -6.42
CA TYR A 71 6.11 -5.07 -7.02
C TYR A 71 6.81 -6.37 -6.63
N VAL A 72 6.03 -7.38 -6.27
CA VAL A 72 6.52 -8.72 -5.92
C VAL A 72 6.20 -9.69 -7.04
N GLN A 73 4.91 -9.84 -7.34
CA GLN A 73 4.41 -10.79 -8.33
C GLN A 73 2.94 -10.50 -8.64
N SER A 74 2.47 -11.02 -9.76
CA SER A 74 1.06 -11.12 -10.08
C SER A 74 0.57 -12.52 -9.74
N VAL A 75 -0.50 -12.63 -8.97
CA VAL A 75 -1.21 -13.90 -8.77
C VAL A 75 -2.50 -13.89 -9.58
N VAL A 76 -2.90 -15.04 -10.08
CA VAL A 76 -4.25 -15.28 -10.63
C VAL A 76 -5.02 -15.98 -9.51
N ASP A 77 -6.24 -15.52 -9.24
CA ASP A 77 -7.19 -16.25 -8.40
C ASP A 77 -7.69 -17.52 -9.10
#